data_AF-A0A4S3PR72-F1
#
_entry.id   AF-A0A4S3PR72-F1
#
_cell.length_a   1.000
_cell.length_b   1.000
_cell.length_c   1.000
_cell.angle_alpha   90.00
_cell.angle_beta   90.00
_cell.angle_gamma   90.00
#
_symmetry.space_group_name_H-M   'P 1'
#
loop_
_entity.id
_entity.type
_entity.pdbx_description
1 polymer ?
#
loop_
_entity_poly.entity_id
_entity_poly.type
_entity_poly.pdbx_seq_one_letter_code
_entity_poly.pdbx_strand_id
1 'polypeptide(L)'
;MRHFSNEEWLLYIKDQLEEPKREELENHLFSCDQCVEVYTELVESHAEEIPYLDNDSFTDGVIQKLPLTKERLGKSFLQSPIFHYGIAAVVTLTLMSTGVFQSMTGIIGTVEASSFSEQKQSVSNQLMEKTLSLFDIIETNHEEGEK
;
A
#
# COMPACT_ATOMS: atom_id res chain seq x y z
N MET A 1 -11.84 -25.05 -12.46
CA MET A 1 -12.94 -24.13 -12.08
C MET A 1 -13.86 -24.03 -13.28
N ARG A 2 -15.17 -23.80 -13.09
CA ARG A 2 -16.12 -23.66 -14.21
C ARG A 2 -16.06 -22.22 -14.71
N HIS A 3 -15.87 -22.04 -16.00
CA HIS A 3 -16.04 -20.75 -16.69
C HIS A 3 -17.48 -20.68 -17.20
N PHE A 4 -18.06 -19.48 -17.19
CA PHE A 4 -19.39 -19.23 -17.73
C PHE A 4 -19.34 -19.17 -19.25
N SER A 5 -20.45 -19.56 -19.87
CA SER A 5 -20.60 -19.53 -21.33
C SER A 5 -20.79 -18.10 -21.85
N ASN A 6 -20.48 -17.87 -23.13
CA ASN A 6 -20.72 -16.57 -23.77
C ASN A 6 -22.20 -16.17 -23.75
N GLU A 7 -23.11 -17.15 -23.85
CA GLU A 7 -24.56 -16.90 -23.77
C GLU A 7 -24.96 -16.33 -22.40
N GLU A 8 -24.37 -16.83 -21.31
CA GLU A 8 -24.63 -16.31 -19.96
C GLU A 8 -24.09 -14.90 -19.77
N TRP A 9 -22.92 -14.59 -20.33
CA TRP A 9 -22.39 -13.21 -20.34
C TRP A 9 -23.25 -12.25 -21.18
N LEU A 10 -23.80 -12.71 -22.30
CA LEU A 10 -24.73 -11.89 -23.10
C LEU A 10 -26.03 -11.59 -22.35
N LEU A 11 -26.56 -12.56 -21.60
CA LEU A 11 -27.71 -12.33 -20.73
C LEU A 11 -27.39 -11.33 -19.61
N TYR A 12 -26.17 -11.39 -19.05
CA TYR A 12 -25.67 -10.42 -18.07
C TYR A 12 -25.60 -9.00 -18.66
N ILE A 13 -24.95 -8.84 -19.81
CA ILE A 13 -24.79 -7.54 -20.50
C ILE A 13 -26.15 -6.90 -20.83
N LYS A 14 -27.15 -7.73 -21.17
CA LYS A 14 -28.51 -7.27 -21.50
C LYS A 14 -29.42 -7.10 -20.28
N ASP A 15 -28.91 -7.27 -19.06
CA ASP A 15 -29.66 -7.22 -17.80
C ASP A 15 -30.88 -8.17 -17.78
N GLN A 16 -30.71 -9.39 -18.30
CA GLN A 16 -31.76 -10.43 -18.40
C GLN A 16 -31.53 -11.60 -17.43
N LEU A 17 -30.64 -11.45 -16.45
CA LEU A 17 -30.37 -12.46 -15.42
C LEU A 17 -31.13 -12.14 -14.13
N GLU A 18 -31.55 -13.20 -13.42
CA GLU A 18 -32.06 -13.06 -12.06
C GLU A 18 -30.93 -12.65 -11.09
N GLU A 19 -31.25 -11.81 -10.11
CA GLU A 19 -30.35 -11.31 -9.05
C GLU A 19 -29.33 -12.35 -8.52
N PRO A 20 -29.73 -13.54 -8.03
CA PRO A 20 -28.78 -14.50 -7.47
C PRO A 20 -27.77 -15.02 -8.50
N LYS A 21 -28.19 -15.16 -9.76
CA LYS A 21 -27.31 -15.62 -10.84
C LYS A 21 -26.41 -14.48 -11.32
N ARG A 22 -26.90 -13.25 -11.31
CA ARG A 22 -26.10 -12.06 -11.61
C ARG A 22 -24.94 -11.92 -10.61
N GLU A 23 -25.25 -12.04 -9.32
CA GLU A 23 -24.24 -11.98 -8.25
C GLU A 23 -23.18 -13.10 -8.38
N GLU A 24 -23.57 -14.30 -8.82
CA GLU A 24 -22.62 -15.39 -9.07
C GLU A 24 -21.63 -15.05 -10.19
N LEU A 25 -22.11 -14.48 -11.30
CA LEU A 25 -21.27 -14.04 -12.41
C LEU A 25 -20.34 -12.89 -11.99
N GLU A 26 -20.86 -11.89 -11.28
CA GLU A 26 -20.06 -10.78 -10.75
C GLU A 26 -18.95 -11.28 -9.81
N ASN A 27 -19.30 -12.17 -8.87
CA ASN A 27 -18.35 -12.80 -7.96
C ASN A 27 -17.24 -13.55 -8.70
N HIS A 28 -17.57 -14.18 -9.83
CA HIS A 28 -16.59 -14.88 -10.64
C HIS A 28 -15.58 -13.94 -11.31
N LEU A 29 -16.02 -12.76 -11.77
CA LEU A 29 -15.14 -11.76 -12.40
C LEU A 29 -14.03 -11.27 -11.46
N PHE A 30 -14.25 -11.28 -10.13
CA PHE A 30 -13.21 -10.91 -9.17
C PHE A 30 -12.06 -11.90 -9.04
N SER A 31 -12.24 -13.13 -9.54
CA SER A 31 -11.29 -14.24 -9.28
C SER A 31 -10.82 -14.96 -10.55
N CYS A 32 -11.33 -14.59 -11.73
CA CYS A 32 -11.05 -15.28 -12.97
C CYS A 32 -10.71 -14.31 -14.13
N ASP A 33 -9.42 -14.13 -14.38
CA ASP A 33 -8.90 -13.25 -15.44
C ASP A 33 -9.43 -13.61 -16.84
N GLN A 34 -9.53 -14.91 -17.14
CA GLN A 34 -10.06 -15.38 -18.43
C GLN A 34 -11.52 -14.94 -18.66
N CYS A 35 -12.34 -14.95 -17.61
CA CYS A 35 -13.73 -14.53 -17.74
C CYS A 35 -13.86 -13.00 -17.85
N VAL A 36 -12.93 -12.24 -17.26
CA VAL A 36 -12.85 -10.79 -17.45
C VAL A 36 -12.51 -10.46 -18.90
N GLU A 37 -11.57 -11.17 -19.51
CA GLU A 37 -11.18 -10.98 -20.92
C GLU A 37 -12.36 -11.23 -21.86
N VAL A 38 -13.03 -12.39 -21.71
CA VAL A 38 -14.23 -12.74 -22.49
C VAL A 38 -15.36 -11.74 -22.28
N TYR A 39 -15.63 -11.34 -21.05
CA TYR A 39 -16.65 -10.34 -20.74
C TYR A 39 -16.35 -9.00 -21.44
N THR A 40 -15.10 -8.53 -21.36
CA THR A 40 -14.68 -7.25 -21.97
C THR A 40 -14.83 -7.29 -23.49
N GLU A 41 -14.41 -8.38 -24.15
CA GLU A 41 -14.60 -8.58 -25.59
C GLU A 41 -16.10 -8.58 -25.98
N LEU A 42 -16.95 -9.23 -25.18
CA LEU A 42 -18.38 -9.25 -25.40
C LEU A 42 -19.02 -7.87 -25.22
N VAL A 43 -18.58 -7.08 -24.25
CA VAL A 43 -19.04 -5.69 -24.06
C VAL A 43 -18.62 -4.80 -25.22
N GLU A 44 -17.36 -4.89 -25.66
CA GLU A 44 -16.86 -4.10 -26.79
C GLU A 44 -17.59 -4.43 -28.09
N SER A 45 -17.84 -5.72 -28.36
CA SER A 45 -18.60 -6.14 -29.54
C SER A 45 -20.06 -5.67 -29.54
N HIS A 46 -20.63 -5.40 -28.37
CA HIS A 46 -22.00 -4.89 -28.22
C HIS A 46 -22.04 -3.39 -27.88
N ALA A 47 -20.93 -2.66 -28.00
CA ALA A 47 -20.83 -1.26 -27.60
C ALA A 47 -21.82 -0.34 -28.33
N GLU A 48 -22.20 -0.66 -29.57
CA GLU A 48 -23.18 0.12 -30.35
C GLU A 48 -24.62 -0.05 -29.83
N GLU A 49 -24.93 -1.17 -29.17
CA GLU A 49 -26.26 -1.42 -28.56
C GLU A 49 -26.39 -0.75 -27.18
N ILE A 50 -25.27 -0.35 -26.58
CA ILE A 50 -25.22 0.24 -25.24
C ILE A 50 -25.46 1.76 -25.34
N PRO A 51 -26.41 2.33 -24.58
CA PRO A 51 -26.68 3.77 -24.61
C PRO A 51 -25.44 4.59 -24.24
N TYR A 52 -25.06 5.54 -25.09
CA TYR A 52 -24.01 6.50 -24.75
C TYR A 52 -24.51 7.51 -23.72
N LEU A 53 -23.78 7.63 -22.61
CA LEU A 53 -24.07 8.58 -21.54
C LEU A 53 -23.22 9.85 -21.72
N ASP A 54 -23.86 10.99 -21.96
CA ASP A 54 -23.18 12.29 -21.94
C ASP A 54 -22.90 12.70 -20.49
N ASN A 55 -21.62 12.62 -20.10
CA ASN A 55 -21.18 12.56 -18.70
C ASN A 55 -21.39 13.87 -17.94
N ASP A 56 -21.29 15.00 -18.64
CA ASP A 56 -21.26 16.32 -18.00
C ASP A 56 -22.65 16.74 -17.50
N SER A 57 -23.68 16.60 -18.33
CA SER A 57 -25.05 17.01 -17.98
C SER A 57 -25.76 16.00 -17.07
N PHE A 58 -25.48 14.70 -17.25
CA PHE A 58 -26.08 13.63 -16.45
C PHE A 58 -25.56 13.65 -15.01
N THR A 59 -24.24 13.76 -14.83
CA THR A 59 -23.61 13.73 -13.50
C THR A 59 -24.10 14.89 -12.64
N ASP A 60 -24.15 16.11 -13.20
CA ASP A 60 -24.69 17.28 -12.51
C ASP A 60 -26.17 17.09 -12.11
N GLY A 61 -26.97 16.50 -12.99
CA GLY A 61 -28.38 16.22 -12.75
C GLY A 61 -28.63 15.18 -11.65
N VAL A 62 -27.78 14.15 -11.55
CA VAL A 62 -27.86 13.14 -10.49
C VAL A 62 -27.40 13.72 -9.16
N ILE A 63 -26.26 14.41 -9.13
CA ILE A 63 -25.70 15.01 -7.90
C ILE A 63 -26.68 16.03 -7.29
N GLN A 64 -27.38 16.81 -8.12
CA GLN A 64 -28.36 17.78 -7.64
C GLN A 64 -29.62 17.15 -7.06
N LYS A 65 -30.00 15.93 -7.51
CA LYS A 65 -31.18 15.20 -7.04
C LYS A 65 -30.90 14.31 -5.83
N LEU A 66 -29.63 14.07 -5.49
CA LEU A 66 -29.30 13.41 -4.25
C LEU A 66 -29.68 14.32 -3.08
N PRO A 67 -30.33 13.80 -2.02
CA PRO A 67 -30.45 14.51 -0.77
C PRO A 67 -29.06 14.56 -0.15
N LEU A 68 -28.22 15.49 -0.62
CA LEU A 68 -26.99 15.87 0.05
C LEU A 68 -27.43 16.56 1.34
N THR A 69 -27.68 15.76 2.37
CA THR A 69 -27.69 16.23 3.73
C THR A 69 -26.31 16.80 3.97
N LYS A 70 -26.17 18.10 3.72
CA LYS A 70 -25.06 18.90 4.21
C LYS A 70 -25.23 18.89 5.72
N GLU A 71 -24.82 17.80 6.36
CA GLU A 71 -24.48 17.84 7.76
C GLU A 71 -23.42 18.95 7.84
N ARG A 72 -23.86 20.11 8.33
CA ARG A 72 -22.95 21.10 8.86
C ARG A 72 -22.29 20.37 10.02
N LEU A 73 -21.20 19.67 9.74
CA LEU A 73 -20.31 19.15 10.75
C LEU A 73 -19.91 20.38 11.56
N GLY A 74 -20.57 20.54 12.71
CA GLY A 74 -20.26 21.60 13.65
C GLY A 74 -18.77 21.49 13.89
N LYS A 75 -18.04 22.55 13.51
CA LYS A 75 -16.58 22.61 13.55
C LYS A 75 -16.13 22.17 14.93
N SER A 76 -15.67 20.92 15.04
CA SER A 76 -15.33 20.31 16.32
C SER A 76 -14.14 21.07 16.89
N PHE A 77 -14.32 21.65 18.08
CA PHE A 77 -13.28 22.41 18.77
C PHE A 77 -12.01 21.59 19.08
N LEU A 78 -12.06 20.26 18.85
CA LEU A 78 -10.95 19.32 19.04
C LEU A 78 -9.87 19.37 17.95
N GLN A 79 -10.09 20.06 16.83
CA GLN A 79 -9.08 20.16 15.76
C GLN A 79 -8.12 21.36 15.92
N SER A 80 -8.12 22.02 17.08
CA SER A 80 -7.17 23.11 17.34
C SER A 80 -5.76 22.56 17.62
N PRO A 81 -4.72 23.04 16.93
CA PRO A 81 -3.32 22.62 17.17
C PRO A 81 -2.85 22.90 18.60
N ILE A 82 -3.53 23.80 19.33
CA ILE A 82 -3.25 24.10 20.73
C ILE A 82 -3.57 22.92 21.65
N PHE A 83 -4.60 22.13 21.35
CA PHE A 83 -4.97 20.97 22.17
C PHE A 83 -3.93 19.85 22.08
N HIS A 84 -3.41 19.61 20.87
CA HIS A 84 -2.35 18.63 20.62
C HIS A 84 -1.03 19.05 21.29
N TYR A 85 -0.70 20.34 21.25
CA TYR A 85 0.47 20.88 21.95
C TYR A 85 0.34 20.74 23.47
N GLY A 86 -0.87 20.95 24.02
CA GLY A 86 -1.15 20.73 25.45
C GLY A 86 -0.88 19.29 25.90
N ILE A 87 -1.33 18.30 25.13
CA ILE A 87 -1.08 16.87 25.43
C ILE A 87 0.43 16.57 25.42
N ALA A 88 1.14 17.03 24.39
CA ALA A 88 2.58 16.81 24.28
C ALA A 88 3.36 17.42 25.46
N ALA A 89 3.04 18.67 25.83
CA ALA A 89 3.68 19.36 26.94
C ALA A 89 3.50 18.64 28.28
N VAL A 90 2.29 18.13 28.54
CA VAL A 90 2.00 17.36 29.75
C VAL A 90 2.81 16.07 29.78
N VAL A 91 2.87 15.33 28.68
CA VAL A 91 3.67 14.09 28.59
C VAL A 91 5.15 14.37 28.87
N THR A 92 5.73 15.42 28.28
CA THR A 92 7.12 15.82 28.55
C THR A 92 7.33 16.19 30.02
N LEU A 93 6.44 16.98 30.61
CA LEU A 93 6.55 17.41 32.01
C LEU A 93 6.47 16.21 32.97
N THR A 94 5.56 15.27 32.72
CA THR A 94 5.44 14.04 33.50
C THR A 94 6.71 13.19 33.38
N LEU A 95 7.22 12.96 32.16
CA LEU A 95 8.45 12.18 31.95
C LEU A 95 9.67 12.83 32.62
N MET A 96 9.77 14.16 32.58
CA MET A 96 10.82 14.92 33.25
C MET A 96 10.71 14.83 34.77
N SER A 97 9.49 14.96 35.32
CA SER A 97 9.25 14.88 36.77
C SER A 97 9.45 13.47 37.32
N THR A 98 9.16 12.43 36.55
CA THR A 98 9.35 11.02 36.96
C THR A 98 10.80 10.54 36.76
N GLY A 99 11.63 11.28 36.03
CA GLY A 99 13.05 10.94 35.86
C GLY A 99 13.31 9.78 34.88
N VAL A 100 12.34 9.40 34.05
CA VAL A 100 12.47 8.29 33.08
C VAL A 100 13.66 8.49 32.13
N PHE A 101 13.95 9.73 31.76
CA PHE A 101 15.11 10.06 30.93
C PHE A 101 16.46 9.79 31.62
N GLN A 102 16.55 9.92 32.95
CA GLN A 102 17.78 9.65 33.69
C GLN A 102 18.16 8.16 33.62
N SER A 103 17.16 7.27 33.64
CA SER A 103 17.35 5.82 33.52
C SER A 103 17.88 5.39 32.14
N MET A 104 17.55 6.13 31.07
CA MET A 104 18.01 5.83 29.70
C MET A 104 19.44 6.33 29.45
N THR A 105 19.78 7.54 29.92
CA THR A 105 21.14 8.10 29.79
C THR A 105 22.21 7.28 30.52
N GLY A 106 21.86 6.57 31.59
CA GLY A 106 22.79 5.65 32.27
C GLY A 106 23.23 4.49 31.38
N ILE A 107 22.32 3.95 30.56
CA ILE A 107 22.61 2.86 29.62
C ILE A 107 23.43 3.40 28.44
N ILE A 108 23.09 4.58 27.91
CA ILE A 108 23.82 5.23 26.81
C ILE A 108 25.24 5.62 27.23
N GLY A 109 25.44 6.14 28.44
CA GLY A 109 26.78 6.44 28.97
C GLY A 109 27.66 5.18 29.11
N THR A 110 27.07 4.03 29.39
CA THR A 110 27.80 2.75 29.40
C THR A 110 28.11 2.21 28.00
N VAL A 111 27.27 2.44 26.97
CA VAL A 111 27.63 2.12 25.58
C VAL A 111 28.61 3.11 24.96
N GLU A 112 28.61 4.38 25.35
CA GLU A 112 29.62 5.36 24.90
C GLU A 112 31.01 5.05 25.50
N ALA A 113 31.07 4.64 26.77
CA ALA A 113 32.33 4.21 27.41
C ALA A 113 32.84 2.84 26.90
N SER A 114 31.94 1.92 26.51
CA SER A 114 32.34 0.62 25.94
C SER A 114 32.59 0.66 24.43
N SER A 115 31.97 1.56 23.68
CA SER A 115 32.21 1.73 22.23
C SER A 115 33.53 2.43 21.90
N PHE A 116 34.15 3.14 22.85
CA PHE A 116 35.47 3.76 22.62
C PHE A 116 36.65 2.77 22.77
N SER A 117 36.42 1.56 23.30
CA SER A 117 37.51 0.62 23.62
C SER A 117 37.61 -0.63 22.73
N GLU A 118 36.66 -0.92 21.80
CA GLU A 118 36.71 -2.21 21.06
C GLU A 118 36.49 -2.21 19.54
N GLN A 119 36.27 -1.10 18.83
CA GLN A 119 36.14 -1.20 17.36
C GLN A 119 36.78 -0.06 16.57
N LYS A 120 38.12 -0.04 16.57
CA LYS A 120 38.94 0.69 15.58
C LYS A 120 39.10 -0.11 14.28
N GLN A 121 38.02 -0.67 13.75
CA GLN A 121 37.98 -1.13 12.37
C GLN A 121 36.86 -0.39 11.66
N SER A 122 37.29 0.59 10.84
CA SER A 122 36.41 1.32 9.94
C SER A 122 35.67 0.32 9.05
N VAL A 123 34.38 0.55 8.84
CA VAL A 123 33.55 -0.21 7.91
C VAL A 123 34.19 -0.26 6.50
N SER A 124 34.99 0.77 6.14
CA SER A 124 35.80 0.74 4.91
C SER A 124 36.88 -0.34 4.91
N ASN A 125 37.55 -0.60 6.04
CA ASN A 125 38.61 -1.60 6.10
C ASN A 125 38.04 -3.02 5.93
N GLN A 126 36.86 -3.29 6.48
CA GLN A 126 36.19 -4.58 6.29
C GLN A 126 35.71 -4.78 4.85
N LEU A 127 35.24 -3.73 4.19
CA LEU A 127 34.84 -3.79 2.78
C LEU A 127 36.04 -3.95 1.84
N MET A 128 37.17 -3.29 2.14
CA MET A 128 38.42 -3.46 1.40
C MET A 128 38.92 -4.91 1.48
N GLU A 129 38.99 -5.48 2.68
CA GLU A 129 39.50 -6.83 2.90
C GLU A 129 38.62 -7.90 2.20
N LYS A 130 37.29 -7.70 2.22
CA LYS A 130 36.33 -8.53 1.46
C LYS A 130 36.48 -8.41 -0.06
N THR A 131 36.91 -7.25 -0.56
CA THR A 131 37.10 -7.03 -2.00
C THR A 131 38.41 -7.66 -2.46
N LEU A 132 39.48 -7.53 -1.67
CA LEU A 132 40.77 -8.14 -1.96
C LEU A 132 40.69 -9.67 -1.95
N SER A 133 39.97 -10.25 -0.98
CA SER A 133 39.80 -11.72 -0.94
C SER A 133 39.00 -12.26 -2.13
N LEU A 134 38.03 -11.50 -2.65
CA LEU A 134 37.33 -11.89 -3.88
C LEU A 134 38.23 -11.77 -5.12
N PHE A 135 39.16 -10.82 -5.15
CA PHE A 135 40.12 -10.70 -6.24
C PHE A 135 41.08 -11.90 -6.27
N ASP A 136 41.65 -12.28 -5.12
CA ASP A 136 42.55 -13.44 -5.01
C ASP A 136 41.85 -14.77 -5.41
N ILE A 137 40.56 -14.91 -5.06
CA ILE A 137 39.75 -16.07 -5.47
C ILE A 137 39.59 -16.10 -7.00
N ILE A 138 39.38 -14.96 -7.65
CA ILE A 138 39.23 -14.90 -9.12
C ILE A 138 40.57 -15.19 -9.81
N GLU A 139 41.67 -14.66 -9.29
CA GLU A 139 43.02 -14.88 -9.84
C GLU A 139 43.44 -16.35 -9.72
N THR A 140 43.21 -16.97 -8.57
CA THR A 140 43.48 -18.42 -8.35
C THR A 140 42.69 -19.32 -9.30
N ASN A 141 41.42 -19.00 -9.58
CA ASN A 141 40.60 -19.80 -10.50
C ASN A 141 41.00 -19.61 -11.98
N HIS A 142 41.72 -18.54 -12.32
CA HIS A 142 42.22 -18.32 -13.69
C HIS A 142 43.51 -19.11 -13.96
N GLU A 143 44.34 -19.38 -12.94
CA GLU A 143 45.57 -20.17 -13.09
C GLU A 143 45.33 -21.70 -13.18
N GLU A 144 44.21 -22.20 -12.64
CA GLU A 144 43.84 -23.62 -12.72
C GLU A 144 43.11 -24.01 -14.04
N GLY A 145 42.73 -23.03 -14.87
CA GLY A 145 42.02 -23.25 -16.14
C GLY A 145 42.90 -23.40 -17.39
N GLU A 146 44.21 -23.21 -17.30
CA GLU A 146 45.18 -23.39 -18.39
C GLU A 146 46.14 -24.58 -18.16
N LYS A 147 45.62 -25.74 -17.72
CA LYS A 147 46.34 -27.02 -17.78
C LYS A 147 45.47 -28.14 -18.34
#